data_AF-A0ABC8K528-F1
#
_entry.id   AF-A0ABC8K528-F1
#
_cell.length_a   1.000
_cell.length_b   1.000
_cell.length_c   1.000
_cell.angle_alpha   90.00
_cell.angle_beta   90.00
_cell.angle_gamma   90.00
#
_symmetry.space_group_name_H-M   'P 1'
#
loop_
_entity.id
_entity.type
_entity.pdbx_description
1 polymer ?
#
loop_
_entity_poly.entity_id
_entity_poly.type
_entity_poly.pdbx_seq_one_letter_code
_entity_poly.pdbx_strand_id
1 'polypeptide(L)'
;MSSDQREAQQDTTTTTDGNEPTTMTATEATTFSSQRLRINPNNEHRPESYEDLKLDFPSAVYSSLEKYLPPHILVSNRDEKVKFMTDIMLRHLPHGERSRAQRHSVYRQKIITNYQPLHKELYTLVPKLCFVPSFIKAIDESSEKSFRNIISEPSPGVFVFDMLLPSFCQMMLAEIQNFEKWVGETKFRIMRPNTMNKYGAVLDDFGLDSMLDKLMESFIRPITKVFFSDVGGATLDSHHGFVVEYGKDRDLDLGFHVDDSEVTLNVCLGNQFVGGELFFRGTRCERHVNTTTKPDEIFDYPHVPGQAVLHRGRNRHGARATTSGHRVNMLLWCRSSVFRELKSHQKEFSSWCGECFCEKKEEKGRALDALRKKLVKAVRAPQD
;
A
#
# COMPACT_ATOMS: atom_id res chain seq x y z
N MET A 1 21.42 -29.68 -44.21
CA MET A 1 22.62 -28.88 -44.52
C MET A 1 22.49 -27.59 -43.73
N SER A 2 23.06 -27.55 -42.51
CA SER A 2 24.36 -26.92 -42.21
C SER A 2 24.32 -25.44 -42.59
N SER A 3 24.29 -24.48 -41.67
CA SER A 3 25.36 -24.04 -40.75
C SER A 3 24.87 -22.70 -40.14
N ASP A 4 25.32 -22.09 -39.05
CA ASP A 4 26.27 -22.36 -37.98
C ASP A 4 25.94 -21.37 -36.86
N GLN A 5 26.11 -21.81 -35.61
CA GLN A 5 26.08 -20.97 -34.41
C GLN A 5 27.35 -20.11 -34.35
N ARG A 6 27.24 -18.90 -33.78
CA ARG A 6 28.40 -18.16 -33.23
C ARG A 6 28.14 -17.81 -31.78
N GLU A 7 28.81 -18.57 -30.93
CA GLU A 7 29.14 -18.24 -29.54
C GLU A 7 30.12 -17.06 -29.50
N ALA A 8 30.02 -16.23 -28.46
CA ALA A 8 31.08 -15.32 -28.06
C ALA A 8 31.54 -15.72 -26.66
N GLN A 9 32.81 -16.13 -26.60
CA GLN A 9 33.57 -16.52 -25.41
C GLN A 9 33.76 -15.33 -24.45
N GLN A 10 33.64 -15.57 -23.15
CA GLN A 10 34.29 -14.77 -22.11
C GLN A 10 35.19 -15.69 -21.30
N ASP A 11 36.48 -15.33 -21.26
CA ASP A 11 37.55 -16.05 -20.60
C ASP A 11 37.41 -16.05 -19.08
N THR A 12 37.58 -17.25 -18.53
CA THR A 12 37.82 -17.57 -17.12
C THR A 12 39.25 -17.23 -16.71
N THR A 13 39.40 -16.48 -15.62
CA THR A 13 40.59 -16.55 -14.76
C THR A 13 40.16 -16.78 -13.33
N THR A 14 40.60 -17.92 -12.80
CA THR A 14 40.36 -18.46 -11.46
C THR A 14 41.32 -17.82 -10.46
N THR A 15 40.81 -17.30 -9.35
CA THR A 15 41.55 -17.21 -8.07
C THR A 15 40.63 -17.62 -6.93
N THR A 16 40.96 -18.77 -6.34
CA THR A 16 40.51 -19.26 -5.03
C THR A 16 41.07 -18.38 -3.91
N ASP A 17 40.25 -18.01 -2.93
CA ASP A 17 40.66 -17.95 -1.51
C ASP A 17 39.45 -17.94 -0.56
N GLY A 18 39.64 -18.56 0.60
CA GLY A 18 38.61 -19.12 1.48
C GLY A 18 37.76 -18.12 2.27
N ASN A 19 36.50 -18.52 2.50
CA ASN A 19 35.57 -17.85 3.40
C ASN A 19 35.74 -18.40 4.82
N GLU A 20 36.41 -17.66 5.69
CA GLU A 20 36.23 -17.76 7.14
C GLU A 20 35.07 -16.86 7.59
N PRO A 21 34.31 -17.26 8.65
CA PRO A 21 33.17 -16.49 9.13
C PRO A 21 33.67 -15.27 9.92
N THR A 22 33.46 -14.07 9.38
CA THR A 22 33.75 -12.82 10.09
C THR A 22 32.82 -12.71 11.29
N THR A 23 33.40 -12.90 12.47
CA THR A 23 32.72 -12.76 13.76
C THR A 23 32.49 -11.27 13.99
N MET A 24 31.24 -10.81 13.92
CA MET A 24 30.90 -9.43 14.28
C MET A 24 31.23 -9.22 15.75
N THR A 25 32.23 -8.39 16.03
CA THR A 25 32.60 -8.00 17.38
C THR A 25 31.52 -7.11 17.97
N ALA A 26 31.24 -7.30 19.27
CA ALA A 26 30.18 -6.65 20.05
C ALA A 26 30.29 -5.11 20.14
N THR A 27 31.28 -4.50 19.48
CA THR A 27 31.55 -3.07 19.43
C THR A 27 30.77 -2.32 18.34
N GLU A 28 30.27 -2.99 17.29
CA GLU A 28 29.42 -2.35 16.27
C GLU A 28 27.94 -2.28 16.66
N ALA A 29 27.50 -3.15 17.58
CA ALA A 29 26.12 -3.17 18.06
C ALA A 29 25.81 -2.01 19.03
N THR A 30 26.82 -1.40 19.66
CA THR A 30 26.65 -0.32 20.64
C THR A 30 26.49 1.07 20.01
N THR A 31 26.99 1.29 18.79
CA THR A 31 26.87 2.57 18.05
C THR A 31 25.47 2.82 17.46
N PHE A 32 24.64 1.78 17.32
CA PHE A 32 23.28 1.94 16.77
C PHE A 32 22.27 2.56 17.76
N SER A 33 22.60 2.66 19.05
CA SER A 33 21.65 3.16 20.07
C SER A 33 21.63 4.69 20.25
N SER A 34 22.63 5.41 19.74
CA SER A 34 22.88 6.82 20.11
C SER A 34 22.19 7.88 19.24
N GLN A 35 21.50 7.49 18.15
CA GLN A 35 20.86 8.44 17.25
C GLN A 35 19.33 8.30 17.18
N ARG A 36 18.67 8.27 18.34
CA ARG A 36 17.20 8.18 18.44
C ARG A 36 16.63 9.34 19.24
N LEU A 37 15.45 9.80 18.83
CA LEU A 37 14.61 10.70 19.61
C LEU A 37 14.06 9.96 20.84
N ARG A 38 13.82 10.70 21.90
CA ARG A 38 13.05 10.25 23.06
C ARG A 38 11.60 10.05 22.67
N ILE A 39 10.94 9.09 23.32
CA ILE A 39 9.50 8.84 23.11
C ILE A 39 8.66 9.99 23.66
N ASN A 40 9.05 10.53 24.83
CA ASN A 40 8.33 11.62 25.49
C ASN A 40 9.10 12.95 25.35
N PRO A 41 8.41 14.06 25.07
CA PRO A 41 9.05 15.37 24.97
C PRO A 41 9.53 15.84 26.35
N ASN A 42 10.60 16.62 26.36
CA ASN A 42 11.00 17.39 27.52
C ASN A 42 10.19 18.70 27.56
N ASN A 43 9.14 18.73 28.38
CA ASN A 43 8.23 19.88 28.50
C ASN A 43 8.87 21.10 29.21
N GLU A 44 9.96 20.89 29.94
CA GLU A 44 10.69 21.98 30.60
C GLU A 44 11.69 22.65 29.64
N HIS A 45 12.03 21.98 28.54
CA HIS A 45 12.93 22.50 27.53
C HIS A 45 12.22 23.52 26.63
N ARG A 46 12.83 24.69 26.46
CA ARG A 46 12.39 25.71 25.47
C ARG A 46 13.23 25.54 24.20
N PRO A 47 12.61 25.17 23.07
CA PRO A 47 13.32 25.05 21.80
C PRO A 47 13.94 26.37 21.38
N GLU A 48 15.06 26.28 20.69
CA GLU A 48 15.70 27.42 20.05
C GLU A 48 14.92 27.85 18.79
N SER A 49 15.14 29.10 18.38
CA SER A 49 14.73 29.55 17.05
C SER A 49 15.79 29.15 16.03
N TYR A 50 15.30 28.66 14.89
CA TYR A 50 16.11 28.23 13.75
C TYR A 50 15.78 29.02 12.47
N GLU A 51 15.00 30.09 12.56
CA GLU A 51 14.55 30.88 11.40
C GLU A 51 15.69 31.58 10.65
N ASP A 52 16.78 31.88 11.36
CA ASP A 52 17.97 32.54 10.83
C ASP A 52 18.94 31.59 10.10
N LEU A 53 18.69 30.28 10.16
CA LEU A 53 19.56 29.27 9.55
C LEU A 53 19.08 28.83 8.16
N LYS A 54 20.04 28.55 7.27
CA LYS A 54 19.78 27.88 6.00
C LYS A 54 19.66 26.37 6.24
N LEU A 55 18.45 25.90 6.49
CA LEU A 55 18.15 24.52 6.84
C LEU A 55 17.68 23.67 5.66
N ASP A 56 17.82 22.35 5.81
CA ASP A 56 17.31 21.34 4.88
C ASP A 56 15.78 21.12 5.00
N PHE A 57 15.21 21.45 6.15
CA PHE A 57 13.79 21.29 6.48
C PHE A 57 13.23 22.60 7.05
N PRO A 58 11.90 22.80 7.08
CA PRO A 58 11.31 24.01 7.67
C PRO A 58 11.75 24.18 9.13
N SER A 59 12.10 25.41 9.53
CA SER A 59 12.58 25.74 10.89
C SER A 59 11.64 25.25 11.99
N ALA A 60 10.32 25.30 11.76
CA ALA A 60 9.30 24.81 12.69
C ALA A 60 9.44 23.31 13.02
N VAL A 61 9.96 22.49 12.09
CA VAL A 61 10.20 21.06 12.33
C VAL A 61 11.34 20.89 13.33
N TYR A 62 12.42 21.66 13.19
CA TYR A 62 13.54 21.63 14.14
C TYR A 62 13.09 22.07 15.54
N SER A 63 12.36 23.18 15.66
CA SER A 63 11.82 23.63 16.96
C SER A 63 10.88 22.58 17.59
N SER A 64 10.12 21.84 16.78
CA SER A 64 9.23 20.79 17.27
C SER A 64 9.99 19.54 17.72
N LEU A 65 11.00 19.12 16.95
CA LEU A 65 11.82 17.93 17.22
C LEU A 65 12.77 18.14 18.39
N GLU A 66 13.22 19.37 18.66
CA GLU A 66 14.22 19.65 19.69
C GLU A 66 13.80 19.11 21.06
N LYS A 67 12.51 19.21 21.42
CA LYS A 67 11.99 18.71 22.71
C LYS A 67 12.18 17.21 22.89
N TYR A 68 12.35 16.46 21.82
CA TYR A 68 12.54 15.02 21.83
C TYR A 68 14.01 14.61 21.78
N LEU A 69 14.95 15.56 21.78
CA LEU A 69 16.37 15.22 21.75
C LEU A 69 16.83 14.53 23.05
N PRO A 70 17.81 13.62 22.98
CA PRO A 70 18.45 13.06 24.16
C PRO A 70 19.04 14.16 25.06
N PRO A 71 19.10 13.97 26.39
CA PRO A 71 19.61 14.99 27.32
C PRO A 71 21.00 15.53 26.97
N HIS A 72 21.89 14.67 26.46
CA HIS A 72 23.24 15.06 26.06
C HIS A 72 23.28 15.94 24.80
N ILE A 73 22.28 15.85 23.91
CA ILE A 73 22.16 16.72 22.73
C ILE A 73 21.40 18.00 23.07
N LEU A 74 20.46 17.97 24.02
CA LEU A 74 19.74 19.18 24.46
C LEU A 74 20.66 20.28 25.00
N VAL A 75 21.78 19.88 25.61
CA VAL A 75 22.80 20.78 26.16
C VAL A 75 23.90 21.12 25.17
N SER A 76 23.92 20.47 23.99
CA SER A 76 24.87 20.78 22.91
C SER A 76 24.58 22.14 22.28
N ASN A 77 25.53 22.64 21.50
CA ASN A 77 25.33 23.85 20.71
C ASN A 77 24.27 23.65 19.60
N ARG A 78 23.76 24.77 19.09
CA ARG A 78 22.69 24.81 18.10
C ARG A 78 23.03 24.05 16.81
N ASP A 79 24.28 24.10 16.37
CA ASP A 79 24.72 23.43 15.14
C ASP A 79 24.74 21.90 15.28
N GLU A 80 25.17 21.39 16.45
CA GLU A 80 25.13 19.96 16.78
C GLU A 80 23.69 19.44 16.86
N LYS A 81 22.79 20.21 17.46
CA LYS A 81 21.35 19.88 17.50
C LYS A 81 20.76 19.82 16.09
N VAL A 82 21.04 20.82 15.25
CA VAL A 82 20.60 20.86 13.85
C VAL A 82 21.15 19.66 13.09
N LYS A 83 22.44 19.35 13.23
CA LYS A 83 23.05 18.19 12.58
C LYS A 83 22.37 16.89 13.01
N PHE A 84 22.18 16.69 14.31
CA PHE A 84 21.53 15.48 14.85
C PHE A 84 20.10 15.32 14.34
N MET A 85 19.29 16.39 14.37
CA MET A 85 17.93 16.38 13.85
C MET A 85 17.90 16.16 12.34
N THR A 86 18.82 16.79 11.60
CA THR A 86 18.94 16.63 10.14
C THR A 86 19.30 15.19 9.77
N ASP A 87 20.26 14.57 10.47
CA ASP A 87 20.66 13.18 10.25
C ASP A 87 19.51 12.19 10.53
N ILE A 88 18.62 12.50 11.49
CA ILE A 88 17.40 11.73 11.72
C ILE A 88 16.41 11.93 10.57
N MET A 89 16.09 13.18 10.23
CA MET A 89 15.11 13.46 9.18
C MET A 89 15.57 12.95 7.80
N LEU A 90 16.85 13.04 7.46
CA LEU A 90 17.41 12.53 6.19
C LEU A 90 17.37 11.01 6.08
N ARG A 91 17.41 10.28 7.20
CA ARG A 91 17.22 8.82 7.19
C ARG A 91 15.79 8.43 6.84
N HIS A 92 14.81 9.26 7.19
CA HIS A 92 13.40 9.01 6.90
C HIS A 92 12.89 9.70 5.63
N LEU A 93 13.55 10.78 5.19
CA LEU A 93 13.24 11.52 3.98
C LEU A 93 14.52 11.94 3.24
N PRO A 94 15.16 11.01 2.51
CA PRO A 94 16.39 11.26 1.76
C PRO A 94 16.23 12.38 0.74
N HIS A 95 17.35 13.01 0.35
CA HIS A 95 17.33 14.16 -0.57
C HIS A 95 16.61 13.88 -1.90
N GLY A 96 16.80 12.69 -2.48
CA GLY A 96 16.13 12.29 -3.73
C GLY A 96 14.60 12.24 -3.61
N GLU A 97 14.08 11.80 -2.46
CA GLU A 97 12.64 11.77 -2.19
C GLU A 97 12.08 13.18 -1.99
N ARG A 98 12.82 14.07 -1.31
CA ARG A 98 12.46 15.48 -1.18
C ARG A 98 12.37 16.18 -2.55
N SER A 99 13.38 16.01 -3.39
CA SER A 99 13.37 16.59 -4.75
C SER A 99 12.24 16.02 -5.61
N ARG A 100 11.86 14.75 -5.40
CA ARG A 100 10.69 14.15 -6.05
C ARG A 100 9.39 14.76 -5.54
N ALA A 101 9.20 14.87 -4.23
CA ALA A 101 8.02 15.46 -3.62
C ALA A 101 7.82 16.92 -4.06
N GLN A 102 8.89 17.72 -4.08
CA GLN A 102 8.83 19.10 -4.55
C GLN A 102 8.41 19.19 -6.02
N ARG A 103 8.99 18.35 -6.89
CA ARG A 103 8.62 18.31 -8.32
C ARG A 103 7.16 17.89 -8.50
N HIS A 104 6.69 16.92 -7.71
CA HIS A 104 5.30 16.46 -7.74
C HIS A 104 4.35 17.58 -7.28
N SER A 105 4.68 18.29 -6.19
CA SER A 105 3.90 19.44 -5.72
C SER A 105 3.78 20.55 -6.77
N VAL A 106 4.89 20.95 -7.41
CA VAL A 106 4.88 21.94 -8.50
C VAL A 106 4.04 21.46 -9.69
N TYR A 107 4.12 20.18 -10.02
CA TYR A 107 3.30 19.59 -11.08
C TYR A 107 1.80 19.62 -10.74
N ARG A 108 1.41 19.23 -9.51
CA ARG A 108 0.01 19.26 -9.06
C ARG A 108 -0.54 20.68 -9.05
N GLN A 109 0.26 21.64 -8.57
CA GLN A 109 -0.13 23.05 -8.55
C GLN A 109 -0.42 23.58 -9.95
N LYS A 110 0.37 23.17 -10.96
CA LYS A 110 0.09 23.54 -12.35
C LYS A 110 -1.24 22.99 -12.84
N ILE A 111 -1.59 21.76 -12.49
CA ILE A 111 -2.89 21.19 -12.86
C ILE A 111 -4.01 21.97 -12.16
N ILE A 112 -3.94 22.11 -10.84
CA ILE A 112 -4.96 22.79 -10.02
C ILE A 112 -5.23 24.23 -10.51
N THR A 113 -4.20 24.96 -10.93
CA THR A 113 -4.37 26.34 -11.43
C THR A 113 -4.96 26.42 -12.85
N ASN A 114 -4.75 25.41 -13.69
CA ASN A 114 -5.10 25.48 -15.12
C ASN A 114 -6.30 24.61 -15.53
N TYR A 115 -6.61 23.57 -14.76
CA TYR A 115 -7.76 22.71 -14.98
C TYR A 115 -9.01 23.30 -14.30
N GLN A 116 -10.14 23.25 -14.98
CA GLN A 116 -11.42 23.69 -14.45
C GLN A 116 -12.30 22.47 -14.17
N PRO A 117 -12.59 22.17 -12.90
CA PRO A 117 -13.45 21.05 -12.53
C PRO A 117 -14.86 21.18 -13.11
N LEU A 118 -15.41 20.07 -13.60
CA LEU A 118 -16.79 20.01 -14.11
C LEU A 118 -17.80 19.89 -12.97
N HIS A 119 -17.50 19.06 -11.97
CA HIS A 119 -18.33 18.75 -10.81
C HIS A 119 -17.61 19.12 -9.51
N LYS A 120 -17.75 20.38 -9.08
CA LYS A 120 -17.10 20.89 -7.87
C LYS A 120 -17.53 20.14 -6.61
N GLU A 121 -18.73 19.59 -6.61
CA GLU A 121 -19.26 18.72 -5.55
C GLU A 121 -18.41 17.47 -5.32
N LEU A 122 -17.69 16.94 -6.32
CA LEU A 122 -16.81 15.78 -6.12
C LEU A 122 -15.61 16.07 -5.21
N TYR A 123 -15.23 17.35 -5.10
CA TYR A 123 -14.06 17.79 -4.33
C TYR A 123 -14.34 17.91 -2.84
N THR A 124 -15.61 17.83 -2.45
CA THR A 124 -16.04 17.80 -1.06
C THR A 124 -16.84 16.53 -0.82
N LEU A 125 -16.36 15.67 0.08
CA LEU A 125 -17.08 14.46 0.42
C LEU A 125 -18.38 14.79 1.17
N VAL A 126 -19.51 14.73 0.47
CA VAL A 126 -20.86 14.86 1.05
C VAL A 126 -21.51 13.47 1.06
N PRO A 127 -21.55 12.76 2.20
CA PRO A 127 -21.85 11.32 2.23
C PRO A 127 -23.15 10.92 1.52
N LYS A 128 -24.22 11.69 1.71
CA LYS A 128 -25.55 11.44 1.10
C LYS A 128 -25.58 11.61 -0.42
N LEU A 129 -24.61 12.31 -1.01
CA LEU A 129 -24.47 12.46 -2.47
C LEU A 129 -23.53 11.40 -3.05
N CYS A 130 -22.68 10.78 -2.23
CA CYS A 130 -21.69 9.81 -2.63
C CYS A 130 -22.19 8.37 -2.48
N PHE A 131 -22.81 8.05 -1.35
CA PHE A 131 -22.96 6.67 -0.89
C PHE A 131 -24.42 6.22 -0.80
N VAL A 132 -24.61 4.91 -1.00
CA VAL A 132 -25.91 4.28 -0.79
C VAL A 132 -26.33 4.35 0.69
N PRO A 133 -27.63 4.48 1.02
CA PRO A 133 -28.08 4.65 2.40
C PRO A 133 -27.69 3.51 3.35
N SER A 134 -27.66 2.27 2.87
CA SER A 134 -27.24 1.09 3.64
C SER A 134 -25.78 1.20 4.10
N PHE A 135 -24.90 1.70 3.22
CA PHE A 135 -23.49 1.93 3.53
C PHE A 135 -23.33 3.01 4.60
N ILE A 136 -23.97 4.18 4.42
CA ILE A 136 -23.93 5.28 5.40
C ILE A 136 -24.38 4.79 6.78
N LYS A 137 -25.53 4.09 6.84
CA LYS A 137 -26.06 3.55 8.09
C LYS A 137 -25.06 2.61 8.78
N ALA A 138 -24.39 1.73 8.02
CA ALA A 138 -23.43 0.81 8.60
C ALA A 138 -22.20 1.52 9.18
N ILE A 139 -21.73 2.59 8.50
CA ILE A 139 -20.63 3.44 8.95
C ILE A 139 -21.02 4.24 10.21
N ASP A 140 -22.22 4.81 10.25
CA ASP A 140 -22.74 5.55 11.41
C ASP A 140 -22.85 4.65 12.66
N GLU A 141 -23.30 3.40 12.48
CA GLU A 141 -23.35 2.40 13.56
C GLU A 141 -21.95 1.90 13.96
N SER A 142 -20.98 1.93 13.03
CA SER A 142 -19.56 1.63 13.24
C SER A 142 -19.26 0.34 14.01
N SER A 143 -20.01 -0.73 13.73
CA SER A 143 -19.90 -2.01 14.43
C SER A 143 -19.62 -3.16 13.48
N GLU A 144 -18.97 -4.21 13.97
CA GLU A 144 -18.76 -5.42 13.17
C GLU A 144 -20.09 -6.01 12.66
N LYS A 145 -21.14 -5.99 13.49
CA LYS A 145 -22.47 -6.46 13.11
C LYS A 145 -23.06 -5.62 11.96
N SER A 146 -22.95 -4.29 12.04
CA SER A 146 -23.50 -3.41 11.00
C SER A 146 -22.78 -3.60 9.67
N PHE A 147 -21.46 -3.77 9.69
CA PHE A 147 -20.69 -4.07 8.48
C PHE A 147 -21.04 -5.44 7.89
N ARG A 148 -21.14 -6.49 8.72
CA ARG A 148 -21.50 -7.84 8.26
C ARG A 148 -22.89 -7.93 7.65
N ASN A 149 -23.78 -6.97 7.93
CA ASN A 149 -25.10 -6.91 7.30
C ASN A 149 -25.07 -6.42 5.84
N ILE A 150 -24.03 -5.69 5.43
CA ILE A 150 -23.93 -5.11 4.07
C ILE A 150 -22.74 -5.65 3.27
N ILE A 151 -21.77 -6.27 3.93
CA ILE A 151 -20.54 -6.79 3.31
C ILE A 151 -20.63 -8.31 3.18
N SER A 152 -20.39 -8.80 1.97
CA SER A 152 -20.16 -10.22 1.68
C SER A 152 -18.67 -10.53 1.56
N GLU A 153 -18.26 -11.75 1.92
CA GLU A 153 -16.90 -12.25 1.73
C GLU A 153 -16.93 -13.49 0.81
N PRO A 154 -17.03 -13.30 -0.52
CA PRO A 154 -17.15 -14.41 -1.46
C PRO A 154 -15.87 -15.27 -1.56
N SER A 155 -14.73 -14.75 -1.14
CA SER A 155 -13.46 -15.46 -1.05
C SER A 155 -12.69 -14.94 0.17
N PRO A 156 -11.91 -15.78 0.88
CA PRO A 156 -11.17 -15.36 2.07
C PRO A 156 -10.36 -14.07 1.85
N GLY A 157 -10.67 -13.03 2.63
CA GLY A 157 -10.01 -11.73 2.57
C GLY A 157 -10.37 -10.85 1.36
N VAL A 158 -11.42 -11.20 0.61
CA VAL A 158 -12.00 -10.40 -0.47
C VAL A 158 -13.43 -10.03 -0.06
N PHE A 159 -13.65 -8.76 0.25
CA PHE A 159 -14.93 -8.25 0.72
C PHE A 159 -15.61 -7.43 -0.36
N VAL A 160 -16.92 -7.61 -0.52
CA VAL A 160 -17.72 -6.98 -1.59
C VAL A 160 -18.98 -6.36 -1.00
N PHE A 161 -19.26 -5.10 -1.34
CA PHE A 161 -20.41 -4.36 -0.85
C PHE A 161 -20.82 -3.20 -1.77
N ASP A 162 -22.12 -2.89 -1.79
CA ASP A 162 -22.65 -1.72 -2.50
C ASP A 162 -22.22 -0.45 -1.76
N MET A 163 -21.60 0.48 -2.49
CA MET A 163 -20.96 1.63 -1.87
C MET A 163 -21.44 2.94 -2.49
N LEU A 164 -21.27 3.12 -3.80
CA LEU A 164 -21.50 4.40 -4.47
C LEU A 164 -22.91 4.50 -5.05
N LEU A 165 -23.48 5.70 -5.01
CA LEU A 165 -24.69 6.02 -5.76
C LEU A 165 -24.40 6.04 -7.27
N PRO A 166 -25.32 5.57 -8.12
CA PRO A 166 -25.15 5.65 -9.58
C PRO A 166 -24.91 7.08 -10.09
N SER A 167 -25.54 8.08 -9.47
CA SER A 167 -25.32 9.50 -9.79
C SER A 167 -23.88 9.93 -9.51
N PHE A 168 -23.29 9.46 -8.41
CA PHE A 168 -21.89 9.73 -8.08
C PHE A 168 -20.95 9.07 -9.09
N CYS A 169 -21.21 7.82 -9.47
CA CYS A 169 -20.44 7.15 -10.52
C CYS A 169 -20.47 7.93 -11.84
N GLN A 170 -21.63 8.44 -12.25
CA GLN A 170 -21.78 9.25 -13.46
C GLN A 170 -21.00 10.58 -13.38
N MET A 171 -21.09 11.30 -12.25
CA MET A 171 -20.31 12.53 -12.04
C MET A 171 -18.80 12.27 -12.09
N MET A 172 -18.33 11.21 -11.42
CA MET A 172 -16.91 10.82 -11.46
C MET A 172 -16.46 10.50 -12.90
N LEU A 173 -17.25 9.72 -13.65
CA LEU A 173 -16.94 9.41 -15.05
C LEU A 173 -16.86 10.67 -15.92
N ALA A 174 -17.81 11.60 -15.75
CA ALA A 174 -17.84 12.85 -16.50
C ALA A 174 -16.64 13.74 -16.16
N GLU A 175 -16.25 13.82 -14.88
CA GLU A 175 -15.08 14.56 -14.43
C GLU A 175 -13.78 14.00 -15.03
N ILE A 176 -13.61 12.67 -15.02
CA ILE A 176 -12.44 12.00 -15.60
C ILE A 176 -12.35 12.27 -17.11
N GLN A 177 -13.49 12.19 -17.81
CA GLN A 177 -13.55 12.51 -19.24
C GLN A 177 -13.21 13.98 -19.51
N ASN A 178 -13.69 14.91 -18.68
CA ASN A 178 -13.36 16.33 -18.77
C ASN A 178 -11.86 16.58 -18.56
N PHE A 179 -11.26 15.90 -17.57
CA PHE A 179 -9.83 15.97 -17.30
C PHE A 179 -8.99 15.45 -18.47
N GLU A 180 -9.29 14.25 -18.99
CA GLU A 180 -8.58 13.68 -20.15
C GLU A 180 -8.76 14.54 -21.41
N LYS A 181 -9.94 15.13 -21.63
CA LYS A 181 -10.17 16.09 -22.71
C LYS A 181 -9.27 17.32 -22.58
N TRP A 182 -9.22 17.93 -21.39
CA TRP A 182 -8.34 19.07 -21.11
C TRP A 182 -6.87 18.71 -21.33
N VAL A 183 -6.42 17.53 -20.89
CA VAL A 183 -5.06 17.02 -21.13
C VAL A 183 -4.77 16.93 -22.63
N GLY A 184 -5.69 16.39 -23.42
CA GLY A 184 -5.56 16.28 -24.88
C GLY A 184 -5.50 17.63 -25.59
N GLU A 185 -6.37 18.57 -25.22
CA GLU A 185 -6.47 19.91 -25.84
C GLU A 185 -5.25 20.78 -25.50
N THR A 186 -4.79 20.74 -24.24
CA THR A 186 -3.64 21.50 -23.79
C THR A 186 -2.30 20.83 -24.07
N LYS A 187 -2.32 19.55 -24.48
CA LYS A 187 -1.14 18.68 -24.60
C LYS A 187 -0.32 18.63 -23.31
N PHE A 188 -0.98 18.78 -22.16
CA PHE A 188 -0.33 18.73 -20.86
C PHE A 188 0.16 17.31 -20.57
N ARG A 189 1.40 17.16 -20.11
CA ARG A 189 1.93 15.84 -19.77
C ARG A 189 1.56 15.47 -18.34
N ILE A 190 0.70 14.47 -18.19
CA ILE A 190 0.31 13.93 -16.89
C ILE A 190 1.11 12.68 -16.48
N MET A 191 1.17 12.42 -15.19
CA MET A 191 1.63 11.15 -14.64
C MET A 191 0.51 10.11 -14.77
N ARG A 192 0.88 8.89 -15.17
CA ARG A 192 -0.06 7.78 -15.29
C ARG A 192 -0.24 7.06 -13.95
N PRO A 193 -1.39 6.40 -13.72
CA PRO A 193 -1.78 5.86 -12.42
C PRO A 193 -0.76 4.95 -11.75
N ASN A 194 -0.12 4.08 -12.54
CA ASN A 194 0.95 3.19 -12.12
C ASN A 194 1.80 2.80 -13.35
N THR A 195 2.81 1.96 -13.15
CA THR A 195 3.72 1.49 -14.21
C THR A 195 3.12 0.46 -15.15
N MET A 196 1.96 -0.11 -14.82
CA MET A 196 1.30 -1.18 -15.57
C MET A 196 0.12 -0.67 -16.40
N ASN A 197 -0.44 0.51 -16.10
CA ASN A 197 -1.56 1.11 -16.81
C ASN A 197 -1.12 2.29 -17.68
N LYS A 198 -1.54 2.27 -18.95
CA LYS A 198 -1.28 3.38 -19.89
C LYS A 198 -2.38 4.43 -19.85
N TYR A 199 -3.57 4.05 -19.40
CA TYR A 199 -4.76 4.92 -19.39
C TYR A 199 -5.32 5.09 -17.98
N GLY A 200 -6.02 6.21 -17.79
CA GLY A 200 -6.51 6.69 -16.51
C GLY A 200 -5.66 7.81 -15.93
N ALA A 201 -6.08 8.27 -14.75
CA ALA A 201 -5.57 9.46 -14.08
C ALA A 201 -5.40 9.25 -12.58
N VAL A 202 -4.42 9.94 -11.99
CA VAL A 202 -4.26 10.05 -10.53
C VAL A 202 -5.21 11.13 -10.03
N LEU A 203 -6.11 10.79 -9.11
CA LEU A 203 -7.19 11.67 -8.66
C LEU A 203 -6.66 12.86 -7.84
N ASP A 204 -5.65 12.63 -7.03
CA ASP A 204 -4.98 13.65 -6.21
C ASP A 204 -4.38 14.76 -7.09
N ASP A 205 -3.93 14.42 -8.31
CA ASP A 205 -3.23 15.35 -9.19
C ASP A 205 -4.11 16.53 -9.63
N PHE A 206 -5.42 16.31 -9.72
CA PHE A 206 -6.39 17.33 -10.12
C PHE A 206 -7.35 17.71 -8.99
N GLY A 207 -6.97 17.44 -7.73
CA GLY A 207 -7.53 18.09 -6.52
C GLY A 207 -8.50 17.27 -5.69
N LEU A 208 -8.62 15.95 -5.90
CA LEU A 208 -9.51 15.09 -5.10
C LEU A 208 -8.88 14.54 -3.80
N ASP A 209 -7.64 14.92 -3.48
CA ASP A 209 -6.88 14.42 -2.32
C ASP A 209 -7.64 14.57 -1.00
N SER A 210 -8.16 15.77 -0.72
CA SER A 210 -8.91 16.06 0.51
C SER A 210 -10.21 15.26 0.62
N MET A 211 -10.84 14.93 -0.51
CA MET A 211 -12.03 14.06 -0.55
C MET A 211 -11.64 12.61 -0.24
N LEU A 212 -10.55 12.15 -0.85
CA LEU A 212 -10.04 10.79 -0.70
C LEU A 212 -9.45 10.52 0.69
N ASP A 213 -8.82 11.51 1.33
CA ASP A 213 -8.41 11.46 2.73
C ASP A 213 -9.62 11.20 3.63
N LYS A 214 -10.69 11.98 3.47
CA LYS A 214 -11.94 11.79 4.23
C LYS A 214 -12.56 10.43 3.94
N LEU A 215 -12.54 9.97 2.69
CA LEU A 215 -13.03 8.66 2.31
C LEU A 215 -12.27 7.56 3.06
N MET A 216 -10.93 7.60 3.02
CA MET A 216 -10.07 6.65 3.71
C MET A 216 -10.34 6.69 5.22
N GLU A 217 -10.28 7.87 5.84
CA GLU A 217 -10.36 8.06 7.28
C GLU A 217 -11.71 7.71 7.87
N SER A 218 -12.78 8.22 7.27
CA SER A 218 -14.12 8.21 7.88
C SER A 218 -14.98 7.03 7.42
N PHE A 219 -14.67 6.42 6.26
CA PHE A 219 -15.52 5.39 5.66
C PHE A 219 -14.80 4.06 5.47
N ILE A 220 -13.52 4.07 5.06
CA ILE A 220 -12.78 2.83 4.83
C ILE A 220 -12.12 2.33 6.12
N ARG A 221 -11.46 3.20 6.89
CA ARG A 221 -10.76 2.83 8.13
C ARG A 221 -11.64 2.11 9.16
N PRO A 222 -12.92 2.49 9.38
CA PRO A 222 -13.80 1.75 10.28
C PRO A 222 -13.99 0.28 9.86
N ILE A 223 -14.14 0.03 8.57
CA ILE A 223 -14.28 -1.32 8.01
C ILE A 223 -12.96 -2.08 8.13
N THR A 224 -11.84 -1.45 7.75
CA THR A 224 -10.53 -2.11 7.74
C THR A 224 -10.00 -2.41 9.13
N LYS A 225 -10.37 -1.61 10.14
CA LYS A 225 -10.09 -1.90 11.54
C LYS A 225 -10.67 -3.26 11.99
N VAL A 226 -11.81 -3.66 11.43
CA VAL A 226 -12.50 -4.92 11.77
C VAL A 226 -11.95 -6.08 10.96
N PHE A 227 -11.88 -5.95 9.63
CA PHE A 227 -11.59 -7.09 8.75
C PHE A 227 -10.12 -7.27 8.37
N PHE A 228 -9.27 -6.27 8.66
CA PHE A 228 -7.86 -6.21 8.24
C PHE A 228 -6.94 -5.81 9.41
N SER A 229 -7.28 -6.21 10.64
CA SER A 229 -6.48 -5.91 11.83
C SER A 229 -5.06 -6.49 11.79
N ASP A 230 -4.85 -7.54 11.00
CA ASP A 230 -3.59 -8.24 10.80
C ASP A 230 -2.60 -7.52 9.86
N VAL A 231 -3.06 -6.50 9.12
CA VAL A 231 -2.27 -5.72 8.17
C VAL A 231 -2.36 -4.21 8.43
N GLY A 232 -2.59 -3.80 9.69
CA GLY A 232 -2.62 -2.39 10.05
C GLY A 232 -3.87 -1.64 9.61
N GLY A 233 -5.00 -2.33 9.40
CA GLY A 233 -6.24 -1.71 8.94
C GLY A 233 -6.80 -0.61 9.86
N ALA A 234 -6.38 -0.55 11.13
CA ALA A 234 -6.75 0.52 12.07
C ALA A 234 -5.85 1.77 11.98
N THR A 235 -4.68 1.66 11.35
CA THR A 235 -3.60 2.66 11.36
C THR A 235 -3.24 3.12 9.94
N LEU A 236 -4.16 2.95 8.99
CA LEU A 236 -4.02 3.54 7.66
C LEU A 236 -3.81 5.06 7.81
N ASP A 237 -2.94 5.69 7.03
CA ASP A 237 -2.55 7.10 7.21
C ASP A 237 -2.16 7.80 5.91
N SER A 238 -2.10 7.07 4.80
CA SER A 238 -1.78 7.62 3.49
C SER A 238 -2.50 6.83 2.41
N HIS A 239 -2.77 7.48 1.29
CA HIS A 239 -3.48 6.87 0.18
C HIS A 239 -2.79 7.15 -1.17
N HIS A 240 -3.17 6.40 -2.20
CA HIS A 240 -2.92 6.73 -3.60
C HIS A 240 -4.20 6.44 -4.38
N GLY A 241 -4.92 7.50 -4.74
CA GLY A 241 -6.21 7.41 -5.42
C GLY A 241 -6.06 7.60 -6.92
N PHE A 242 -6.59 6.67 -7.71
CA PHE A 242 -6.47 6.73 -9.15
C PHE A 242 -7.62 6.00 -9.85
N VAL A 243 -7.78 6.28 -11.13
CA VAL A 243 -8.70 5.55 -12.00
C VAL A 243 -7.92 4.82 -13.07
N VAL A 244 -8.43 3.65 -13.45
CA VAL A 244 -7.93 2.86 -14.59
C VAL A 244 -9.05 2.65 -15.59
N GLU A 245 -8.69 2.68 -16.86
CA GLU A 245 -9.61 2.57 -18.00
C GLU A 245 -9.24 1.35 -18.84
N TYR A 246 -10.22 0.46 -19.08
CA TYR A 246 -10.06 -0.73 -19.93
C TYR A 246 -11.08 -0.77 -21.06
N GLY A 247 -10.66 -1.24 -22.24
CA GLY A 247 -11.49 -1.31 -23.45
C GLY A 247 -10.66 -1.34 -24.73
N LYS A 248 -11.35 -1.35 -25.89
CA LYS A 248 -10.74 -1.57 -27.22
C LYS A 248 -9.64 -0.55 -27.59
N ASP A 249 -9.78 0.70 -27.15
CA ASP A 249 -8.81 1.79 -27.38
C ASP A 249 -8.14 2.26 -26.06
N ARG A 250 -8.04 1.33 -25.11
CA ARG A 250 -7.51 1.51 -23.75
C ARG A 250 -6.64 0.29 -23.39
N ASP A 251 -6.33 0.11 -22.11
CA ASP A 251 -5.71 -1.12 -21.64
C ASP A 251 -6.70 -2.29 -21.82
N LEU A 252 -6.24 -3.47 -22.24
CA LEU A 252 -7.12 -4.62 -22.44
C LEU A 252 -7.32 -5.39 -21.13
N ASP A 253 -6.22 -5.65 -20.44
CA ASP A 253 -6.14 -6.42 -19.20
C ASP A 253 -5.10 -5.81 -18.25
N LEU A 254 -4.96 -6.42 -17.07
CA LEU A 254 -3.87 -6.12 -16.17
C LEU A 254 -3.29 -7.43 -15.65
N GLY A 255 -2.01 -7.63 -15.93
CA GLY A 255 -1.28 -8.86 -15.58
C GLY A 255 -1.28 -9.15 -14.08
N PHE A 256 -0.84 -10.35 -13.72
CA PHE A 256 -0.75 -10.81 -12.34
C PHE A 256 0.21 -9.94 -11.51
N HIS A 257 -0.27 -9.37 -10.40
CA HIS A 257 0.49 -8.47 -9.52
C HIS A 257 -0.01 -8.49 -8.07
N VAL A 258 0.60 -7.64 -7.25
CA VAL A 258 0.15 -7.22 -5.93
C VAL A 258 0.18 -5.70 -5.88
N ASP A 259 -0.60 -5.11 -4.99
CA ASP A 259 -0.60 -3.66 -4.79
C ASP A 259 0.44 -3.23 -3.76
N ASP A 260 0.97 -2.02 -3.94
CA ASP A 260 1.73 -1.31 -2.90
C ASP A 260 0.76 -0.67 -1.88
N SER A 261 0.02 -1.51 -1.18
CA SER A 261 -0.94 -1.12 -0.15
C SER A 261 -1.02 -2.17 0.96
N GLU A 262 -1.47 -1.75 2.14
CA GLU A 262 -1.94 -2.68 3.16
C GLU A 262 -3.33 -3.20 2.77
N VAL A 263 -4.21 -2.27 2.37
CA VAL A 263 -5.57 -2.56 1.90
C VAL A 263 -5.84 -1.76 0.62
N THR A 264 -6.43 -2.43 -0.37
CA THR A 264 -6.90 -1.83 -1.62
C THR A 264 -8.42 -1.81 -1.65
N LEU A 265 -8.98 -0.63 -1.92
CA LEU A 265 -10.37 -0.45 -2.33
C LEU A 265 -10.40 -0.34 -3.87
N ASN A 266 -11.27 -1.11 -4.52
CA ASN A 266 -11.49 -1.07 -5.96
C ASN A 266 -12.99 -0.98 -6.24
N VAL A 267 -13.45 0.15 -6.77
CA VAL A 267 -14.87 0.43 -7.01
C VAL A 267 -15.12 0.55 -8.50
N CYS A 268 -16.12 -0.16 -9.01
CA CYS A 268 -16.48 -0.05 -10.42
C CYS A 268 -17.31 1.22 -10.66
N LEU A 269 -16.88 2.07 -11.58
CA LEU A 269 -17.60 3.29 -11.99
C LEU A 269 -18.38 3.07 -13.29
N GLY A 270 -17.78 2.35 -14.25
CA GLY A 270 -18.34 2.13 -15.59
C GLY A 270 -19.60 1.27 -15.55
N ASN A 271 -20.54 1.50 -16.47
CA ASN A 271 -21.86 0.84 -16.49
C ASN A 271 -22.14 -0.02 -17.74
N GLN A 272 -21.25 -0.01 -18.74
CA GLN A 272 -21.46 -0.70 -20.02
C GLN A 272 -20.16 -1.35 -20.50
N PHE A 273 -19.90 -2.58 -20.05
CA PHE A 273 -18.78 -3.40 -20.50
C PHE A 273 -19.05 -4.89 -20.33
N VAL A 274 -18.25 -5.73 -21.01
CA VAL A 274 -18.29 -7.20 -20.91
C VAL A 274 -16.87 -7.72 -20.68
N GLY A 275 -16.72 -8.69 -19.77
CA GLY A 275 -15.44 -9.18 -19.29
C GLY A 275 -14.82 -8.24 -18.26
N GLY A 276 -13.50 -8.29 -18.10
CA GLY A 276 -12.81 -7.45 -17.13
C GLY A 276 -12.95 -7.94 -15.68
N GLU A 277 -13.22 -9.22 -15.47
CA GLU A 277 -13.29 -9.81 -14.13
C GLU A 277 -11.98 -9.57 -13.37
N LEU A 278 -12.10 -9.25 -12.09
CA LEU A 278 -10.97 -9.20 -11.18
C LEU A 278 -10.67 -10.62 -10.72
N PHE A 279 -9.48 -11.13 -11.03
CA PHE A 279 -9.09 -12.46 -10.62
C PHE A 279 -8.14 -12.40 -9.42
N PHE A 280 -8.34 -13.27 -8.43
CA PHE A 280 -7.57 -13.39 -7.19
C PHE A 280 -6.94 -14.78 -7.08
N ARG A 281 -5.73 -14.83 -6.55
CA ARG A 281 -4.86 -16.02 -6.53
C ARG A 281 -4.20 -16.19 -5.16
N GLY A 282 -4.90 -15.76 -4.11
CA GLY A 282 -4.48 -15.90 -2.72
C GLY A 282 -3.43 -14.88 -2.26
N THR A 283 -3.38 -14.68 -0.95
CA THR A 283 -2.48 -13.71 -0.30
C THR A 283 -1.12 -14.31 0.03
N ARG A 284 -0.03 -13.55 -0.21
CA ARG A 284 1.35 -13.99 0.03
C ARG A 284 2.25 -12.91 0.65
N CYS A 285 3.10 -13.30 1.59
CA CYS A 285 4.19 -12.45 2.06
C CYS A 285 5.28 -12.29 0.98
N GLU A 286 6.26 -11.42 1.22
CA GLU A 286 7.32 -11.11 0.23
C GLU A 286 8.11 -12.35 -0.17
N ARG A 287 8.41 -13.24 0.80
CA ARG A 287 9.11 -14.51 0.55
C ARG A 287 8.34 -15.43 -0.40
N HIS A 288 7.01 -15.40 -0.35
CA HIS A 288 6.17 -16.39 -1.03
C HIS A 288 5.37 -15.83 -2.21
N VAL A 289 5.61 -14.58 -2.62
CA VAL A 289 4.82 -13.92 -3.67
C VAL A 289 4.79 -14.72 -4.99
N ASN A 290 5.91 -15.36 -5.32
CA ASN A 290 6.12 -16.15 -6.55
C ASN A 290 5.78 -17.64 -6.41
N THR A 291 5.20 -18.06 -5.28
CA THR A 291 4.79 -19.47 -5.11
C THR A 291 3.62 -19.81 -6.01
N THR A 292 3.37 -21.09 -6.26
CA THR A 292 2.23 -21.51 -7.09
C THR A 292 0.89 -21.13 -6.45
N THR A 293 -0.12 -20.95 -7.28
CA THR A 293 -1.50 -20.77 -6.83
C THR A 293 -2.15 -22.12 -6.58
N LYS A 294 -2.85 -22.25 -5.46
CA LYS A 294 -3.60 -23.46 -5.12
C LYS A 294 -5.04 -23.37 -5.66
N PRO A 295 -5.70 -24.49 -5.99
CA PRO A 295 -7.05 -24.47 -6.58
C PRO A 295 -8.09 -23.74 -5.71
N ASP A 296 -7.98 -23.83 -4.39
CA ASP A 296 -8.84 -23.19 -3.40
C ASP A 296 -8.62 -21.67 -3.27
N GLU A 297 -7.58 -21.13 -3.92
CA GLU A 297 -7.25 -19.70 -3.94
C GLU A 297 -7.73 -18.99 -5.20
N ILE A 298 -8.29 -19.72 -6.17
CA ILE A 298 -8.74 -19.20 -7.46
C ILE A 298 -10.15 -18.62 -7.28
N PHE A 299 -10.26 -17.30 -7.40
CA PHE A 299 -11.53 -16.60 -7.36
C PHE A 299 -11.55 -15.52 -8.44
N ASP A 300 -12.59 -15.49 -9.27
CA ASP A 300 -12.77 -14.46 -10.31
C ASP A 300 -14.09 -13.73 -9.99
N TYR A 301 -14.04 -12.40 -9.92
CA TYR A 301 -15.15 -11.54 -9.52
C TYR A 301 -15.60 -10.63 -10.67
N PRO A 302 -16.87 -10.74 -11.11
CA PRO A 302 -17.44 -9.84 -12.11
C PRO A 302 -17.83 -8.51 -11.46
N HIS A 303 -17.20 -7.41 -11.88
CA HIS A 303 -17.49 -6.09 -11.32
C HIS A 303 -18.92 -5.63 -11.61
N VAL A 304 -19.53 -5.02 -10.58
CA VAL A 304 -20.84 -4.39 -10.67
C VAL A 304 -20.69 -2.88 -10.44
N PRO A 305 -21.31 -2.01 -11.27
CA PRO A 305 -21.21 -0.55 -11.12
C PRO A 305 -21.68 -0.10 -9.74
N GLY A 306 -20.91 0.77 -9.08
CA GLY A 306 -21.17 1.25 -7.72
C GLY A 306 -20.78 0.29 -6.59
N GLN A 307 -20.44 -0.96 -6.92
CA GLN A 307 -19.98 -1.95 -5.95
C GLN A 307 -18.46 -1.85 -5.73
N ALA A 308 -18.07 -1.95 -4.47
CA ALA A 308 -16.69 -1.93 -4.02
C ALA A 308 -16.19 -3.34 -3.74
N VAL A 309 -14.92 -3.58 -4.08
CA VAL A 309 -14.13 -4.73 -3.65
C VAL A 309 -13.01 -4.22 -2.75
N LEU A 310 -12.91 -4.79 -1.55
CA LEU A 310 -11.89 -4.46 -0.56
C LEU A 310 -11.05 -5.71 -0.28
N HIS A 311 -9.74 -5.62 -0.45
CA HIS A 311 -8.82 -6.74 -0.26
C HIS A 311 -7.45 -6.29 0.25
N ARG A 312 -6.65 -7.24 0.75
CA ARG A 312 -5.24 -6.98 1.11
C ARG A 312 -4.48 -6.59 -0.16
N GLY A 313 -3.59 -5.60 -0.08
CA GLY A 313 -2.73 -5.27 -1.22
C GLY A 313 -1.82 -6.43 -1.64
N ARG A 314 -1.45 -7.26 -0.66
CA ARG A 314 -0.68 -8.50 -0.85
C ARG A 314 -1.48 -9.69 -1.41
N ASN A 315 -2.78 -9.51 -1.67
CA ASN A 315 -3.56 -10.52 -2.38
C ASN A 315 -3.17 -10.49 -3.85
N ARG A 316 -2.70 -11.62 -4.38
CA ARG A 316 -2.20 -11.67 -5.76
C ARG A 316 -3.39 -11.66 -6.71
N HIS A 317 -3.41 -10.73 -7.64
CA HIS A 317 -4.59 -10.51 -8.47
C HIS A 317 -4.26 -9.86 -9.81
N GLY A 318 -5.27 -9.65 -10.64
CA GLY A 318 -5.18 -8.92 -11.90
C GLY A 318 -6.56 -8.78 -12.55
N ALA A 319 -6.61 -8.12 -13.70
CA ALA A 319 -7.85 -7.94 -14.44
C ALA A 319 -7.83 -8.80 -15.70
N ARG A 320 -8.93 -9.51 -15.98
CA ARG A 320 -9.16 -10.18 -17.27
C ARG A 320 -9.36 -9.14 -18.38
N ALA A 321 -9.32 -9.61 -19.62
CA ALA A 321 -9.54 -8.75 -20.78
C ALA A 321 -10.97 -8.20 -20.80
N THR A 322 -11.11 -6.88 -21.00
CA THR A 322 -12.39 -6.26 -21.33
C THR A 322 -12.68 -6.48 -22.81
N THR A 323 -13.69 -7.28 -23.12
CA THR A 323 -13.98 -7.73 -24.50
C THR A 323 -14.94 -6.82 -25.25
N SER A 324 -15.73 -6.02 -24.52
CA SER A 324 -16.62 -5.01 -25.09
C SER A 324 -16.86 -3.87 -24.10
N GLY A 325 -17.16 -2.68 -24.63
CA GLY A 325 -17.46 -1.49 -23.84
C GLY A 325 -16.24 -0.83 -23.20
N HIS A 326 -16.50 0.00 -22.18
CA HIS A 326 -15.49 0.78 -21.47
C HIS A 326 -15.65 0.57 -19.96
N ARG A 327 -14.68 -0.13 -19.36
CA ARG A 327 -14.65 -0.38 -17.92
C ARG A 327 -13.76 0.65 -17.26
N VAL A 328 -14.32 1.36 -16.29
CA VAL A 328 -13.58 2.32 -15.48
C VAL A 328 -13.72 1.93 -14.03
N ASN A 329 -12.59 1.80 -13.34
CA ASN A 329 -12.56 1.48 -11.92
C ASN A 329 -11.77 2.57 -11.17
N MET A 330 -12.30 2.97 -10.02
CA MET A 330 -11.62 3.83 -9.05
C MET A 330 -10.92 2.96 -8.02
N LEU A 331 -9.63 3.20 -7.82
CA LEU A 331 -8.82 2.50 -6.84
C LEU A 331 -8.34 3.47 -5.78
N LEU A 332 -8.27 2.99 -4.54
CA LEU A 332 -7.64 3.67 -3.43
C LEU A 332 -6.72 2.67 -2.73
N TRP A 333 -5.41 2.86 -2.92
CA TRP A 333 -4.38 2.12 -2.21
C TRP A 333 -4.15 2.76 -0.85
N CYS A 334 -4.62 2.13 0.21
CA CYS A 334 -4.46 2.63 1.57
C CYS A 334 -3.23 2.02 2.21
N ARG A 335 -2.39 2.87 2.82
CA ARG A 335 -1.15 2.47 3.46
C ARG A 335 -1.12 2.83 4.93
N SER A 336 -0.32 2.11 5.71
CA SER A 336 -0.06 2.39 7.13
C SER A 336 1.45 2.46 7.39
N SER A 337 1.94 3.67 7.72
CA SER A 337 3.36 3.85 8.09
C SER A 337 3.74 3.04 9.34
N VAL A 338 2.85 3.00 10.34
CA VAL A 338 3.04 2.22 11.58
C VAL A 338 3.20 0.74 11.29
N PHE A 339 2.33 0.16 10.47
CA PHE A 339 2.43 -1.26 10.13
C PHE A 339 3.70 -1.57 9.34
N ARG A 340 4.07 -0.71 8.39
CA ARG A 340 5.29 -0.88 7.60
C ARG A 340 6.55 -0.83 8.47
N GLU A 341 6.59 0.09 9.42
CA GLU A 341 7.67 0.16 10.41
C GLU A 341 7.72 -1.12 11.25
N LEU A 342 6.58 -1.55 11.83
CA LEU A 342 6.51 -2.78 12.64
C LEU A 342 6.95 -4.02 11.86
N LYS A 343 6.52 -4.13 10.60
CA LYS A 343 6.86 -5.23 9.72
C LYS A 343 8.36 -5.27 9.41
N SER A 344 9.03 -4.11 9.32
CA SER A 344 10.49 -4.07 9.09
C SER A 344 11.30 -4.73 10.22
N HIS A 345 10.75 -4.78 11.43
CA HIS A 345 11.36 -5.42 12.60
C HIS A 345 10.88 -6.85 12.86
N GLN A 346 9.83 -7.32 12.17
CA GLN A 346 9.31 -8.68 12.33
C GLN A 346 10.00 -9.68 11.40
N LYS A 347 10.66 -10.68 11.99
CA LYS A 347 11.36 -11.77 11.27
C LYS A 347 10.52 -13.05 11.13
N GLU A 348 9.31 -13.09 11.68
CA GLU A 348 8.50 -14.30 11.75
C GLU A 348 7.51 -14.47 10.59
N PHE A 349 6.97 -15.68 10.45
CA PHE A 349 5.93 -16.04 9.49
C PHE A 349 4.68 -15.16 9.62
N SER A 350 4.31 -14.49 8.54
CA SER A 350 3.04 -13.77 8.44
C SER A 350 1.85 -14.73 8.56
N SER A 351 0.97 -14.50 9.53
CA SER A 351 -0.25 -15.30 9.78
C SER A 351 -1.23 -15.28 8.61
N TRP A 352 -1.19 -14.22 7.79
CA TRP A 352 -2.06 -13.99 6.65
C TRP A 352 -1.54 -14.55 5.32
N CYS A 353 -0.29 -15.04 5.28
CA CYS A 353 0.26 -15.66 4.07
C CYS A 353 -0.19 -17.11 3.99
N GLY A 354 -0.88 -17.48 2.90
CA GLY A 354 -1.36 -18.85 2.70
C GLY A 354 -0.24 -19.90 2.69
N GLU A 355 0.95 -19.53 2.20
CA GLU A 355 2.09 -20.44 2.19
C GLU A 355 2.77 -20.56 3.56
N CYS A 356 2.97 -19.45 4.28
CA CYS A 356 3.43 -19.50 5.67
C CYS A 356 2.53 -20.38 6.55
N PHE A 357 1.22 -20.32 6.33
CA PHE A 357 0.26 -21.14 7.04
C PHE A 357 0.44 -22.63 6.74
N CYS A 358 0.63 -23.00 5.47
CA CYS A 358 0.91 -24.38 5.06
C CYS A 358 2.23 -24.89 5.64
N GLU A 359 3.33 -24.14 5.52
CA GLU A 359 4.64 -24.49 6.09
C GLU A 359 4.53 -24.76 7.60
N LYS A 360 3.85 -23.87 8.34
CA LYS A 360 3.59 -24.05 9.79
C LYS A 360 2.74 -25.29 10.09
N LYS A 361 1.73 -25.58 9.26
CA LYS A 361 0.87 -26.75 9.45
C LYS A 361 1.62 -28.06 9.21
N GLU A 362 2.45 -28.11 8.17
CA GLU A 362 3.30 -29.26 7.87
C GLU A 362 4.36 -29.49 8.95
N GLU A 363 4.99 -28.43 9.45
CA GLU A 363 5.96 -28.51 10.55
C GLU A 363 5.32 -29.11 11.81
N LYS A 364 4.12 -28.63 12.18
CA LYS A 364 3.33 -29.21 13.27
C LYS A 364 2.98 -30.67 13.02
N GLY A 365 2.60 -31.04 11.79
CA GLY A 365 2.33 -32.42 11.40
C GLY A 365 3.55 -33.33 11.60
N ARG A 366 4.72 -32.91 11.10
CA ARG A 366 5.99 -33.63 11.27
C ARG A 366 6.35 -33.77 12.75
N ALA A 367 6.16 -32.74 13.56
CA ALA A 367 6.43 -32.77 15.00
C ALA A 367 5.50 -33.77 15.74
N LEU A 368 4.21 -33.77 15.42
CA LEU A 368 3.24 -34.72 15.98
C LEU A 368 3.56 -36.16 15.58
N ASP A 369 3.93 -36.40 14.32
CA ASP A 369 4.32 -37.72 13.86
C ASP A 369 5.62 -38.21 14.50
N ALA A 370 6.60 -37.32 14.70
CA ALA A 370 7.82 -37.63 15.45
C ALA A 370 7.51 -37.99 16.91
N LEU A 371 6.61 -37.25 17.56
CA LEU A 371 6.17 -37.53 18.94
C LEU A 371 5.44 -38.87 19.03
N ARG A 372 4.52 -39.16 18.10
CA ARG A 372 3.83 -40.46 18.00
C ARG A 372 4.83 -41.60 17.84
N LYS A 373 5.81 -41.47 16.95
CA LYS A 373 6.87 -42.48 16.76
C LYS A 373 7.69 -42.70 18.04
N LYS A 374 8.00 -41.65 18.80
CA LYS A 374 8.68 -41.76 20.10
C LYS A 374 7.83 -42.49 21.14
N LEU A 375 6.55 -42.15 21.26
CA LEU A 375 5.62 -42.80 22.18
C LEU A 375 5.42 -44.29 21.85
N VAL A 376 5.25 -44.64 20.57
CA VAL A 376 5.13 -46.04 20.13
C VAL A 376 6.40 -46.84 20.41
N LYS A 377 7.60 -46.23 20.28
CA LYS A 377 8.86 -46.88 20.66
C LYS A 377 8.99 -47.06 22.17
N ALA A 378 8.55 -46.08 22.98
CA ALA A 378 8.60 -46.17 24.45
C ALA A 378 7.67 -47.26 25.02
N VAL A 379 6.50 -47.49 24.40
CA VAL A 379 5.57 -48.56 24.79
C VAL A 379 6.07 -49.96 24.40
N ARG A 380 6.99 -50.06 23.43
CA ARG A 380 7.59 -51.33 22.98
C ARG A 380 8.94 -51.64 23.63
N ALA A 381 9.42 -50.80 24.55
CA ALA A 381 10.60 -51.12 25.34
C ALA A 381 10.25 -52.25 26.33
N PRO A 382 11.08 -53.31 26.47
CA PRO A 382 10.85 -54.35 27.46
C PRO A 382 10.80 -53.72 28.86
N GLN A 383 9.81 -54.09 29.67
CA GLN A 383 9.88 -53.88 31.11
C GLN A 383 10.82 -54.97 31.64
N ASP A 384 12.08 -54.61 31.85
CA ASP A 384 13.08 -55.45 32.50
C ASP A 384 12.78 -55.61 34.00
#